data_AF-A0A937K5U2-F1
#
_entry.id   AF-A0A937K5U2-F1
#
_cell.length_a   1.000
_cell.length_b   1.000
_cell.length_c   1.000
_cell.angle_alpha   90.00
_cell.angle_beta   90.00
_cell.angle_gamma   90.00
#
_symmetry.space_group_name_H-M   'P 1'
#
loop_
_entity.id
_entity.type
_entity.pdbx_description
1 polymer ?
#
loop_
_entity_poly.entity_id
_entity_poly.type
_entity_poly.pdbx_seq_one_letter_code
_entity_poly.pdbx_strand_id
1 'polypeptide(L)'
;MFSNISRFFVWIIMALVMVGLIGFGSVNFGGSGQSIGKVGDTEIDASAYFRELNAEFQGWQQQTGQNLTMAEAQEIGLDQRVLSRVIAITAVENETDRLGLSVGDQNLASRVTEIPAFQGPNGQFDRDTYDFVLEQSGLTAREFEETLRLEVARTILAGAVTSDLEMPDVYTDTLFGWARETRDFTWAPVTRSALEEPLPEPTEADLEAYYEANPDDFTTPETRQITYGWLKPEDVLDEIPMDDTQLQALYDQRIDEFQVPERRLVERLVFGSADEAQAAADRIEAGETTFDQEVQARGLSLSDVDMGDVTRRALGQAGEPIFALEEPGVVGPIETDLGPALFRMNAILSAQETSFEEVRDQLFEEYAADAARRLVRTRATEIDEMMAGGATLEELADDDLITVDTIGYFDGNQDGIAAYAPFREAASEASESDFPEVTELEDGSVFALRLDEITPPALQPLDEVRDAVVAGWEAQTLTEALVARAEALIPQFESGAEAPSTVGLTEVLEEDIARTSFIQGTPSTMIETAFEMEEGTWQVVSGDGQVVVLGLTDVNAPDQDSAEAQEIKTTFGARVSQQIAADVQDAFAAALEADAGVTLDQAMINAVHANFP
;
A
#
# COMPACT_ATOMS: atom_id res chain seq x y z
N MET A 1 -18.33 14.91 1.33
CA MET A 1 -17.22 14.84 0.37
C MET A 1 -16.79 13.38 0.20
N PHE A 2 -17.60 12.56 -0.47
CA PHE A 2 -17.24 11.19 -0.91
C PHE A 2 -18.12 10.85 -2.11
N SER A 3 -17.79 11.36 -3.30
CA SER A 3 -18.50 10.97 -4.54
C SER A 3 -17.73 11.26 -5.84
N ASN A 4 -16.45 11.61 -5.78
CA ASN A 4 -15.66 11.91 -6.99
C ASN A 4 -14.53 10.91 -7.26
N ILE A 5 -14.27 9.95 -6.36
CA ILE A 5 -13.19 8.96 -6.56
C ILE A 5 -13.64 7.81 -7.47
N SER A 6 -14.92 7.42 -7.50
CA SER A 6 -15.39 6.35 -8.41
C SER A 6 -15.54 6.81 -9.87
N ARG A 7 -15.88 8.08 -10.13
CA ARG A 7 -15.97 8.61 -11.51
C ARG A 7 -14.62 8.86 -12.16
N PHE A 8 -13.60 9.20 -11.36
CA PHE A 8 -12.22 9.35 -11.84
C PHE A 8 -11.59 7.98 -12.17
N PHE A 9 -11.86 6.95 -11.36
CA PHE A 9 -11.41 5.58 -11.63
C PHE A 9 -12.09 4.96 -12.88
N VAL A 10 -13.38 5.20 -13.10
CA VAL A 10 -14.08 4.76 -14.33
C VAL A 10 -13.59 5.53 -15.56
N TRP A 11 -13.24 6.81 -15.42
CA TRP A 11 -12.62 7.59 -16.51
C TRP A 11 -11.20 7.14 -16.83
N ILE A 12 -10.41 6.71 -15.84
CA ILE A 12 -9.08 6.12 -16.05
C ILE A 12 -9.21 4.78 -16.77
N ILE A 13 -10.13 3.91 -16.35
CA ILE A 13 -10.39 2.62 -17.01
C ILE A 13 -10.91 2.82 -18.45
N MET A 14 -11.80 3.78 -18.68
CA MET A 14 -12.30 4.10 -20.03
C MET A 14 -11.24 4.78 -20.92
N ALA A 15 -10.39 5.64 -20.36
CA ALA A 15 -9.26 6.22 -21.10
C ALA A 15 -8.21 5.14 -21.43
N LEU A 16 -8.01 4.15 -20.57
CA LEU A 16 -7.12 3.01 -20.80
C LEU A 16 -7.62 2.09 -21.93
N VAL A 17 -8.94 1.86 -21.98
CA VAL A 17 -9.59 1.13 -23.10
C VAL A 17 -9.49 1.92 -24.42
N MET A 18 -9.45 3.25 -24.37
CA MET A 18 -9.40 4.12 -25.55
C MET A 18 -7.97 4.36 -26.07
N VAL A 19 -6.96 4.36 -25.21
CA VAL A 19 -5.54 4.48 -25.61
C VAL A 19 -5.02 3.20 -26.27
N GLY A 20 -5.65 2.04 -26.00
CA GLY A 20 -5.24 0.78 -26.63
C GLY A 20 -5.52 0.64 -28.12
N LEU A 21 -6.26 1.59 -28.71
CA LEU A 21 -6.62 1.63 -30.14
C LEU A 21 -5.70 2.54 -30.99
N ILE A 22 -4.66 3.15 -30.40
CA ILE A 22 -3.71 4.00 -31.12
C ILE A 22 -2.46 3.18 -31.48
N GLY A 23 -2.63 2.21 -32.38
CA GLY A 23 -1.56 1.33 -32.84
C GLY A 23 -1.77 0.86 -34.27
N PHE A 24 -2.31 1.71 -35.15
CA PHE A 24 -2.53 1.37 -36.56
C PHE A 24 -1.21 1.36 -37.35
N GLY A 25 -0.44 0.29 -37.17
CA GLY A 25 0.42 -0.26 -38.21
C GLY A 25 -0.46 -1.00 -39.22
N SER A 26 -0.28 -0.70 -40.50
CA SER A 26 -1.01 -1.28 -41.62
C SER A 26 -0.85 -2.82 -41.71
N VAL A 27 -1.73 -3.58 -41.06
CA VAL A 27 -2.01 -4.98 -41.42
C VAL A 27 -3.36 -5.03 -42.11
N ASN A 28 -3.31 -4.80 -43.43
CA ASN A 28 -4.45 -4.95 -44.32
C ASN A 28 -4.73 -6.45 -44.52
N PHE A 29 -5.55 -6.99 -43.63
CA PHE A 29 -6.14 -8.32 -43.73
C PHE A 29 -7.24 -8.35 -44.80
N GLY A 30 -6.86 -8.26 -46.07
CA GLY A 30 -7.78 -8.21 -47.19
C GLY A 30 -8.44 -9.55 -47.50
N GLY A 31 -9.78 -9.61 -47.40
CA GLY A 31 -10.66 -10.48 -48.20
C GLY A 31 -10.93 -11.90 -47.67
N SER A 32 -12.20 -12.13 -47.30
CA SER A 32 -12.89 -13.42 -47.10
C SER A 32 -12.22 -14.47 -46.20
N GLY A 33 -12.68 -14.54 -44.96
CA GLY A 33 -12.49 -15.68 -44.04
C GLY A 33 -11.18 -15.66 -43.29
N GLN A 34 -11.02 -14.73 -42.35
CA GLN A 34 -9.91 -14.74 -41.39
C GLN A 34 -10.44 -15.08 -40.01
N SER A 35 -10.80 -16.35 -39.90
CA SER A 35 -11.22 -16.95 -38.66
C SER A 35 -10.08 -17.79 -38.10
N ILE A 36 -9.82 -17.71 -36.80
CA ILE A 36 -8.85 -18.58 -36.13
C ILE A 36 -9.45 -19.92 -35.73
N GLY A 37 -10.73 -20.15 -36.02
CA GLY A 37 -11.46 -21.34 -35.63
C GLY A 37 -12.96 -21.08 -35.51
N LYS A 38 -13.72 -22.05 -35.03
CA LYS A 38 -15.15 -21.88 -34.76
C LYS A 38 -15.59 -22.69 -33.55
N VAL A 39 -16.65 -22.22 -32.90
CA VAL A 39 -17.37 -22.94 -31.86
C VAL A 39 -18.76 -23.26 -32.41
N GLY A 40 -19.06 -24.54 -32.60
CA GLY A 40 -20.28 -24.95 -33.31
C GLY A 40 -20.36 -24.39 -34.74
N ASP A 41 -21.33 -23.50 -34.97
CA ASP A 41 -21.56 -22.82 -36.25
C ASP A 41 -21.03 -21.37 -36.28
N THR A 42 -20.54 -20.83 -35.16
CA THR A 42 -20.05 -19.45 -35.04
C THR A 42 -18.54 -19.38 -35.22
N GLU A 43 -18.08 -18.56 -36.17
CA GLU A 43 -16.65 -18.33 -36.44
C GLU A 43 -16.02 -17.44 -35.36
N ILE A 44 -14.79 -17.80 -34.96
CA ILE A 44 -13.94 -16.99 -34.08
C ILE A 44 -13.12 -16.04 -34.96
N ASP A 45 -13.37 -14.74 -34.84
CA ASP A 45 -12.71 -13.72 -35.66
C ASP A 45 -11.24 -13.51 -35.25
N ALA A 46 -10.32 -13.54 -36.22
CA ALA A 46 -8.89 -13.35 -35.95
C ALA A 46 -8.55 -11.95 -35.39
N SER A 47 -9.30 -10.93 -35.79
CA SER A 47 -9.13 -9.57 -35.29
C SER A 47 -9.60 -9.43 -33.84
N ALA A 48 -10.61 -10.20 -33.42
CA ALA A 48 -11.02 -10.24 -32.02
C ALA A 48 -9.92 -10.82 -31.13
N TYR A 49 -9.32 -11.94 -31.53
CA TYR A 49 -8.19 -12.52 -30.81
C TYR A 49 -6.97 -11.59 -30.76
N PHE A 50 -6.63 -10.94 -31.88
CA PHE A 50 -5.55 -9.96 -31.93
C PHE A 50 -5.78 -8.79 -30.96
N ARG A 51 -6.99 -8.22 -30.92
CA ARG A 51 -7.32 -7.08 -30.06
C ARG A 51 -7.20 -7.43 -28.58
N GLU A 52 -7.76 -8.58 -28.17
CA GLU A 52 -7.68 -9.05 -26.79
C GLU A 52 -6.23 -9.31 -26.37
N LEU A 53 -5.43 -9.93 -27.23
CA LEU A 53 -4.02 -10.20 -26.94
C LEU A 53 -3.23 -8.88 -26.82
N ASN A 54 -3.47 -7.93 -27.71
CA ASN A 54 -2.81 -6.61 -27.66
C ASN A 54 -3.19 -5.83 -26.39
N ALA A 55 -4.44 -5.92 -25.93
CA ALA A 55 -4.88 -5.28 -24.69
C ALA A 55 -4.13 -5.82 -23.46
N GLU A 56 -3.90 -7.13 -23.38
CA GLU A 56 -3.13 -7.75 -22.29
C GLU A 56 -1.65 -7.32 -22.30
N PHE A 57 -1.02 -7.22 -23.48
CA PHE A 57 0.36 -6.71 -23.60
C PHE A 57 0.48 -5.25 -23.12
N GLN A 58 -0.47 -4.41 -23.49
CA GLN A 58 -0.50 -3.02 -23.03
C GLN A 58 -0.78 -2.91 -21.53
N GLY A 59 -1.63 -3.79 -20.98
CA GLY A 59 -1.89 -3.87 -19.54
C GLY A 59 -0.63 -4.25 -18.76
N TRP A 60 0.12 -5.24 -19.25
CA TRP A 60 1.40 -5.65 -18.67
C TRP A 60 2.42 -4.51 -18.66
N GLN A 61 2.58 -3.81 -19.79
CA GLN A 61 3.50 -2.69 -19.92
C GLN A 61 3.18 -1.57 -18.93
N GLN A 62 1.90 -1.27 -18.71
CA GLN A 62 1.48 -0.21 -17.81
C GLN A 62 1.73 -0.55 -16.33
N GLN A 63 1.69 -1.84 -15.96
CA GLN A 63 1.89 -2.26 -14.56
C GLN A 63 3.37 -2.46 -14.23
N THR A 64 4.15 -2.99 -15.16
CA THR A 64 5.55 -3.41 -14.92
C THR A 64 6.57 -2.44 -15.49
N GLY A 65 6.16 -1.53 -16.38
CA GLY A 65 7.06 -0.66 -17.14
C GLY A 65 7.90 -1.38 -18.20
N GLN A 66 7.69 -2.70 -18.39
CA GLN A 66 8.46 -3.54 -19.31
C GLN A 66 7.60 -4.02 -20.49
N ASN A 67 8.23 -4.16 -21.66
CA ASN A 67 7.57 -4.75 -22.82
C ASN A 67 7.67 -6.28 -22.74
N LEU A 68 6.54 -6.96 -22.89
CA LEU A 68 6.49 -8.42 -23.01
C LEU A 68 6.68 -8.80 -24.49
N THR A 69 7.52 -9.81 -24.77
CA THR A 69 7.60 -10.44 -26.09
C THR A 69 6.58 -11.56 -26.23
N MET A 70 6.24 -11.94 -27.46
CA MET A 70 5.32 -13.06 -27.70
C MET A 70 5.83 -14.39 -27.12
N ALA A 71 7.14 -14.62 -27.12
CA ALA A 71 7.73 -15.83 -26.55
C ALA A 71 7.57 -15.89 -25.02
N GLU A 72 7.81 -14.78 -24.32
CA GLU A 72 7.60 -14.69 -22.87
C GLU A 72 6.12 -14.81 -22.51
N ALA A 73 5.24 -14.21 -23.32
CA ALA A 73 3.79 -14.34 -23.17
C ALA A 73 3.33 -15.80 -23.26
N GLN A 74 3.94 -16.61 -24.14
CA GLN A 74 3.66 -18.04 -24.24
C GLN A 74 4.19 -18.84 -23.04
N GLU A 75 5.36 -18.48 -22.52
CA GLU A 75 5.97 -19.15 -21.37
C GLU A 75 5.10 -19.00 -20.10
N ILE A 76 4.50 -17.83 -19.91
CA ILE A 76 3.57 -17.56 -18.80
C ILE A 76 2.11 -17.95 -19.14
N GLY A 77 1.86 -18.54 -20.31
CA GLY A 77 0.54 -18.99 -20.77
C GLY A 77 -0.49 -17.87 -20.99
N LEU A 78 -0.06 -16.64 -21.28
CA LEU A 78 -0.94 -15.51 -21.56
C LEU A 78 -1.76 -15.71 -22.83
N ASP A 79 -1.12 -16.17 -23.91
CA ASP A 79 -1.77 -16.39 -25.21
C ASP A 79 -2.90 -17.42 -25.15
N GLN A 80 -2.69 -18.49 -24.37
CA GLN A 80 -3.68 -19.54 -24.10
C GLN A 80 -4.85 -19.01 -23.27
N ARG A 81 -4.59 -18.20 -22.24
CA ARG A 81 -5.67 -17.58 -21.45
C ARG A 81 -6.54 -16.67 -22.30
N VAL A 82 -5.93 -15.84 -23.16
CA VAL A 82 -6.67 -14.98 -24.08
C VAL A 82 -7.46 -15.80 -25.09
N LEU A 83 -6.86 -16.85 -25.66
CA LEU A 83 -7.52 -17.71 -26.62
C LEU A 83 -8.73 -18.41 -25.99
N SER A 84 -8.60 -18.96 -24.78
CA SER A 84 -9.70 -19.57 -24.04
C SER A 84 -10.83 -18.56 -23.77
N ARG A 85 -10.52 -17.31 -23.40
CA ARG A 85 -11.53 -16.27 -23.21
C ARG A 85 -12.30 -15.99 -24.49
N VAL A 86 -11.61 -15.89 -25.62
CA VAL A 86 -12.25 -15.65 -26.92
C VAL A 86 -13.14 -16.83 -27.33
N ILE A 87 -12.67 -18.07 -27.12
CA ILE A 87 -13.46 -19.28 -27.37
C ILE A 87 -14.73 -19.29 -26.49
N ALA A 88 -14.61 -18.97 -25.20
CA ALA A 88 -15.72 -18.91 -24.26
C ALA A 88 -16.77 -17.87 -24.71
N ILE A 89 -16.33 -16.69 -25.13
CA ILE A 89 -17.22 -15.65 -25.67
C ILE A 89 -17.95 -16.16 -26.91
N THR A 90 -17.24 -16.76 -27.86
CA THR A 90 -17.85 -17.32 -29.08
C THR A 90 -18.80 -18.49 -28.78
N ALA A 91 -18.52 -19.30 -27.75
CA ALA A 91 -19.43 -20.37 -27.31
C ALA A 91 -20.77 -19.81 -26.82
N VAL A 92 -20.73 -18.75 -26.02
CA VAL A 92 -21.93 -18.03 -25.57
C VAL A 92 -22.66 -17.39 -26.75
N GLU A 93 -21.95 -16.80 -27.73
CA GLU A 93 -22.56 -16.26 -28.95
C GLU A 93 -23.28 -17.32 -29.77
N ASN A 94 -22.64 -18.46 -30.02
CA ASN A 94 -23.24 -19.60 -30.72
C ASN A 94 -24.53 -20.06 -30.02
N GLU A 95 -24.54 -20.07 -28.69
CA GLU A 95 -25.75 -20.38 -27.91
C GLU A 95 -26.84 -19.31 -28.03
N THR A 96 -26.48 -18.02 -28.00
CA THR A 96 -27.46 -16.95 -28.22
C THR A 96 -28.12 -17.04 -29.60
N ASP A 97 -27.34 -17.38 -30.65
CA ASP A 97 -27.85 -17.59 -32.00
C ASP A 97 -28.76 -18.81 -32.08
N ARG A 98 -28.35 -19.94 -31.46
CA ARG A 98 -29.16 -21.17 -31.39
C ARG A 98 -30.50 -20.96 -30.70
N LEU A 99 -30.52 -20.15 -29.63
CA LEU A 99 -31.73 -19.79 -28.90
C LEU A 99 -32.57 -18.71 -29.60
N GLY A 100 -32.02 -18.03 -30.61
CA GLY A 100 -32.65 -16.92 -31.31
C GLY A 100 -32.76 -15.66 -30.44
N LEU A 101 -31.82 -15.45 -29.52
CA LEU A 101 -31.74 -14.27 -28.66
C LEU A 101 -31.12 -13.10 -29.44
N SER A 102 -31.86 -12.00 -29.58
CA SER A 102 -31.37 -10.78 -30.23
C SER A 102 -32.04 -9.55 -29.63
N VAL A 103 -31.37 -8.41 -29.72
CA VAL A 103 -31.89 -7.11 -29.27
C VAL A 103 -32.57 -6.39 -30.41
N GLY A 104 -33.81 -5.94 -30.19
CA GLY A 104 -34.54 -5.12 -31.14
C GLY A 104 -34.01 -3.69 -31.22
N ASP A 105 -34.16 -3.04 -32.38
CA ASP A 105 -33.56 -1.75 -32.72
C ASP A 105 -33.89 -0.63 -31.73
N GLN A 106 -35.08 -0.65 -31.11
CA GLN A 106 -35.47 0.35 -30.11
C GLN A 106 -34.63 0.25 -28.84
N ASN A 107 -34.41 -0.97 -28.33
CA ASN A 107 -33.58 -1.20 -27.15
C ASN A 107 -32.12 -0.88 -27.46
N LEU A 108 -31.67 -1.22 -28.67
CA LEU A 108 -30.33 -0.87 -29.14
C LEU A 108 -30.14 0.65 -29.16
N ALA A 109 -31.08 1.40 -29.76
CA ALA A 109 -31.03 2.85 -29.79
C ALA A 109 -30.99 3.46 -28.37
N SER A 110 -31.81 2.96 -27.44
CA SER A 110 -31.77 3.41 -26.04
C SER A 110 -30.40 3.18 -25.41
N ARG A 111 -29.81 2.00 -25.58
CA ARG A 111 -28.45 1.70 -25.08
C ARG A 111 -27.40 2.62 -25.67
N VAL A 112 -27.45 2.88 -26.98
CA VAL A 112 -26.52 3.80 -27.65
C VAL A 112 -26.64 5.21 -27.05
N THR A 113 -27.85 5.70 -26.78
CA THR A 113 -28.04 7.05 -26.20
C THR A 113 -27.59 7.17 -24.74
N GLU A 114 -27.51 6.07 -24.00
CA GLU A 114 -27.05 6.03 -22.61
C GLU A 114 -25.51 6.12 -22.50
N ILE A 115 -24.77 5.85 -23.59
CA ILE A 115 -23.31 5.85 -23.59
C ILE A 115 -22.78 7.28 -23.43
N PRO A 116 -22.06 7.61 -22.34
CA PRO A 116 -21.58 8.97 -22.08
C PRO A 116 -20.63 9.50 -23.15
N ALA A 117 -19.85 8.62 -23.78
CA ALA A 117 -18.92 8.99 -24.85
C ALA A 117 -19.63 9.54 -26.11
N PHE A 118 -20.92 9.26 -26.26
CA PHE A 118 -21.75 9.77 -27.37
C PHE A 118 -22.60 10.97 -26.97
N GLN A 119 -22.40 11.52 -25.76
CA GLN A 119 -23.12 12.68 -25.28
C GLN A 119 -22.35 13.97 -25.57
N GLY A 120 -23.08 15.00 -25.99
CA GLY A 120 -22.54 16.34 -26.19
C GLY A 120 -22.37 17.13 -24.88
N PRO A 121 -21.95 18.41 -24.95
CA PRO A 121 -21.73 19.27 -23.77
C PRO A 121 -22.96 19.49 -22.88
N ASN A 122 -24.15 19.17 -23.37
CA ASN A 122 -25.43 19.23 -22.65
C ASN A 122 -25.77 17.91 -21.92
N GLY A 123 -24.90 16.89 -21.98
CA GLY A 123 -25.13 15.57 -21.39
C GLY A 123 -26.18 14.72 -22.10
N GLN A 124 -26.57 15.07 -23.33
CA GLN A 124 -27.52 14.31 -24.15
C GLN A 124 -26.80 13.73 -25.37
N PHE A 125 -27.32 12.62 -25.90
CA PHE A 125 -26.79 12.01 -27.11
C PHE A 125 -26.66 13.04 -28.25
N ASP A 126 -25.48 13.07 -28.85
CA ASP A 126 -25.15 13.94 -29.97
C ASP A 126 -24.64 13.09 -31.14
N ARG A 127 -25.32 13.22 -32.29
CA ARG A 127 -25.05 12.37 -33.45
C ARG A 127 -23.66 12.64 -34.05
N ASP A 128 -23.24 13.90 -34.08
CA ASP A 128 -21.95 14.29 -34.64
C ASP A 128 -20.80 13.76 -33.74
N THR A 129 -20.98 13.78 -32.42
CA THR A 129 -20.06 13.18 -31.45
C THR A 129 -20.00 11.66 -31.61
N TYR A 130 -21.14 10.99 -31.75
CA TYR A 130 -21.19 9.55 -32.05
C TYR A 130 -20.43 9.20 -33.33
N ASP A 131 -20.72 9.88 -34.44
CA ASP A 131 -20.05 9.61 -35.72
C ASP A 131 -18.54 9.90 -35.64
N PHE A 132 -18.14 10.97 -34.93
CA PHE A 132 -16.73 11.31 -34.70
C PHE A 132 -15.99 10.26 -33.86
N VAL A 133 -16.59 9.78 -32.77
CA VAL A 133 -15.97 8.76 -31.91
C VAL A 133 -15.81 7.44 -32.65
N LEU A 134 -16.79 7.06 -33.47
CA LEU A 134 -16.69 5.87 -34.31
C LEU A 134 -15.62 6.01 -35.39
N GLU A 135 -15.54 7.17 -36.05
CA GLU A 135 -14.50 7.46 -37.04
C GLU A 135 -13.09 7.42 -36.41
N GLN A 136 -12.94 8.00 -35.22
CA GLN A 136 -11.69 7.93 -34.45
C GLN A 136 -11.31 6.50 -34.06
N SER A 137 -12.31 5.65 -33.84
CA SER A 137 -12.13 4.23 -33.48
C SER A 137 -12.04 3.30 -34.70
N GLY A 138 -12.15 3.84 -35.92
CA GLY A 138 -12.11 3.07 -37.16
C GLY A 138 -13.31 2.14 -37.39
N LEU A 139 -14.43 2.36 -36.71
CA LEU A 139 -15.64 1.53 -36.78
C LEU A 139 -16.73 2.20 -37.61
N THR A 140 -17.50 1.41 -38.34
CA THR A 140 -18.77 1.89 -38.91
C THR A 140 -19.90 1.77 -37.90
N ALA A 141 -20.93 2.62 -38.03
CA ALA A 141 -22.12 2.55 -37.18
C ALA A 141 -22.75 1.14 -37.16
N ARG A 142 -22.75 0.45 -38.32
CA ARG A 142 -23.29 -0.91 -38.42
C ARG A 142 -22.47 -1.93 -37.62
N GLU A 143 -21.15 -1.92 -37.77
CA GLU A 143 -20.27 -2.85 -37.05
C GLU A 143 -20.37 -2.63 -35.54
N PHE A 144 -20.42 -1.37 -35.10
CA PHE A 144 -20.62 -1.03 -33.70
C PHE A 144 -21.99 -1.50 -33.18
N GLU A 145 -23.06 -1.19 -33.90
CA GLU A 145 -24.43 -1.58 -33.53
C GLU A 145 -24.62 -3.11 -33.50
N GLU A 146 -24.02 -3.85 -34.43
CA GLU A 146 -24.04 -5.32 -34.45
C GLU A 146 -23.27 -5.90 -33.27
N THR A 147 -22.09 -5.36 -32.96
CA THR A 147 -21.28 -5.76 -31.80
C THR A 147 -22.06 -5.52 -30.50
N LEU A 148 -22.67 -4.34 -30.36
CA LEU A 148 -23.48 -3.99 -29.20
C LEU A 148 -24.72 -4.89 -29.07
N ARG A 149 -25.33 -5.28 -30.18
CA ARG A 149 -26.46 -6.22 -30.18
C ARG A 149 -26.04 -7.60 -29.66
N LEU A 150 -24.89 -8.11 -30.11
CA LEU A 150 -24.34 -9.39 -29.65
C LEU A 150 -23.97 -9.33 -28.17
N GLU A 151 -23.32 -8.25 -27.74
CA GLU A 151 -22.95 -8.04 -26.33
C GLU A 151 -24.17 -8.08 -25.41
N VAL A 152 -25.22 -7.32 -25.74
CA VAL A 152 -26.43 -7.29 -24.93
C VAL A 152 -27.16 -8.65 -24.95
N ALA A 153 -27.15 -9.38 -26.07
CA ALA A 153 -27.71 -10.73 -26.12
C ALA A 153 -26.95 -11.69 -25.18
N ARG A 154 -25.61 -11.63 -25.16
CA ARG A 154 -24.78 -12.37 -24.21
C ARG A 154 -25.07 -11.98 -22.77
N THR A 155 -25.19 -10.68 -22.46
CA THR A 155 -25.51 -10.21 -21.11
C THR A 155 -26.88 -10.74 -20.64
N ILE A 156 -27.87 -10.79 -21.53
CA ILE A 156 -29.19 -11.38 -21.21
C ILE A 156 -29.06 -12.86 -20.88
N LEU A 157 -28.30 -13.61 -21.68
CA LEU A 157 -28.09 -15.04 -21.45
C LEU A 157 -27.30 -15.30 -20.16
N ALA A 158 -26.19 -14.60 -19.95
CA ALA A 158 -25.38 -14.69 -18.74
C ALA A 158 -26.20 -14.30 -17.50
N GLY A 159 -26.97 -13.21 -17.58
CA GLY A 159 -27.86 -12.78 -16.52
C GLY A 159 -28.94 -13.81 -16.20
N ALA A 160 -29.49 -14.51 -17.18
CA ALA A 160 -30.48 -15.57 -16.95
C ALA A 160 -29.89 -16.80 -16.25
N VAL A 161 -28.59 -17.07 -16.43
CA VAL A 161 -27.89 -18.17 -15.74
C VAL A 161 -27.53 -17.78 -14.30
N THR A 162 -27.32 -16.49 -14.02
CA THR A 162 -26.84 -16.02 -12.72
C THR A 162 -27.85 -15.27 -11.87
N SER A 163 -29.07 -15.00 -12.36
CA SER A 163 -30.02 -14.07 -11.72
C SER A 163 -30.51 -14.46 -10.33
N ASP A 164 -30.38 -15.73 -9.94
CA ASP A 164 -30.84 -16.25 -8.64
C ASP A 164 -29.70 -16.91 -7.84
N LEU A 165 -28.45 -16.56 -8.15
CA LEU A 165 -27.29 -17.03 -7.39
C LEU A 165 -27.06 -16.13 -6.18
N GLU A 166 -27.74 -16.48 -5.09
CA GLU A 166 -27.54 -15.84 -3.78
C GLU A 166 -26.78 -16.79 -2.85
N MET A 167 -25.76 -16.27 -2.18
CA MET A 167 -25.10 -16.98 -1.10
C MET A 167 -26.10 -17.26 0.03
N PRO A 168 -26.21 -18.50 0.53
CA PRO A 168 -27.07 -18.79 1.68
C PRO A 168 -26.63 -18.01 2.92
N ASP A 169 -27.60 -17.42 3.63
CA ASP A 169 -27.38 -16.68 4.88
C ASP A 169 -26.61 -17.51 5.91
N VAL A 170 -26.85 -18.83 5.97
CA VAL A 170 -26.13 -19.75 6.87
C VAL A 170 -24.61 -19.66 6.71
N TYR A 171 -24.11 -19.44 5.49
CA TYR A 171 -22.66 -19.32 5.26
C TYR A 171 -22.10 -18.02 5.84
N THR A 172 -22.78 -16.89 5.59
CA THR A 172 -22.35 -15.58 6.08
C THR A 172 -22.53 -15.48 7.60
N ASP A 173 -23.62 -16.03 8.14
CA ASP A 173 -23.89 -16.13 9.58
C ASP A 173 -22.85 -16.99 10.30
N THR A 174 -22.44 -18.12 9.72
CA THR A 174 -21.43 -19.00 10.33
C THR A 174 -20.06 -18.32 10.37
N LEU A 175 -19.63 -17.71 9.27
CA LEU A 175 -18.34 -17.03 9.21
C LEU A 175 -18.31 -15.78 10.08
N PHE A 176 -19.39 -14.99 10.07
CA PHE A 176 -19.52 -13.83 10.95
C PHE A 176 -19.51 -14.26 12.42
N GLY A 177 -20.30 -15.29 12.75
CA GLY A 177 -20.35 -15.88 14.08
C GLY A 177 -18.97 -16.29 14.58
N TRP A 178 -18.23 -17.05 13.78
CA TRP A 178 -16.88 -17.49 14.12
C TRP A 178 -15.88 -16.33 14.26
N ALA A 179 -15.94 -15.35 13.36
CA ALA A 179 -14.99 -14.24 13.30
C ALA A 179 -15.21 -13.21 14.42
N ARG A 180 -16.47 -13.02 14.85
CA ARG A 180 -16.86 -12.05 15.88
C ARG A 180 -17.18 -12.68 17.24
N GLU A 181 -17.02 -14.00 17.37
CA GLU A 181 -17.00 -14.67 18.67
C GLU A 181 -15.94 -14.04 19.56
N THR A 182 -16.34 -13.67 20.78
CA THR A 182 -15.44 -13.22 21.84
C THR A 182 -15.43 -14.23 22.97
N ARG A 183 -14.40 -14.19 23.81
CA ARG A 183 -14.29 -15.07 24.97
C ARG A 183 -13.95 -14.28 26.22
N ASP A 184 -14.55 -14.72 27.31
CA ASP A 184 -14.23 -14.24 28.64
C ASP A 184 -13.41 -15.31 29.31
N PHE A 185 -12.25 -14.94 29.85
CA PHE A 185 -11.39 -15.88 30.51
C PHE A 185 -10.65 -15.22 31.66
N THR A 186 -10.28 -16.07 32.61
CA THR A 186 -9.44 -15.70 33.73
C THR A 186 -8.07 -16.28 33.48
N TRP A 187 -7.02 -15.47 33.67
CA TRP A 187 -5.66 -15.96 33.61
C TRP A 187 -4.84 -15.46 34.80
N ALA A 188 -3.80 -16.20 35.16
CA ALA A 188 -2.88 -15.78 36.20
C ALA A 188 -1.44 -16.24 35.90
N PRO A 189 -0.44 -15.35 35.98
CA PRO A 189 0.94 -15.74 35.78
C PRO A 189 1.45 -16.57 36.96
N VAL A 190 2.07 -17.71 36.64
CA VAL A 190 2.76 -18.56 37.59
C VAL A 190 4.22 -18.14 37.59
N THR A 191 4.63 -17.43 38.63
CA THR A 191 6.00 -16.91 38.75
C THR A 191 6.77 -17.66 39.83
N ARG A 192 8.07 -17.36 39.98
CA ARG A 192 8.95 -17.98 40.99
C ARG A 192 8.37 -17.92 42.42
N SER A 193 7.54 -16.93 42.76
CA SER A 193 6.91 -16.85 44.09
C SER A 193 5.86 -17.94 44.35
N ALA A 194 5.39 -18.64 43.32
CA ALA A 194 4.44 -19.74 43.42
C ALA A 194 5.09 -21.09 43.74
N LEU A 195 6.43 -21.18 43.70
CA LEU A 195 7.19 -22.38 44.03
C LEU A 195 7.36 -22.52 45.55
N GLU A 196 7.09 -23.72 46.07
CA GLU A 196 7.22 -24.04 47.50
C GLU A 196 8.67 -24.30 47.92
N GLU A 197 9.46 -24.81 46.99
CA GLU A 197 10.88 -25.11 47.16
C GLU A 197 11.73 -24.21 46.24
N PRO A 198 12.92 -23.78 46.69
CA PRO A 198 13.86 -23.10 45.80
C PRO A 198 14.30 -24.06 44.69
N LEU A 199 14.69 -23.51 43.54
CA LEU A 199 15.29 -24.31 42.47
C LEU A 199 16.59 -24.95 42.98
N PRO A 200 16.88 -26.19 42.58
CA PRO A 200 18.17 -26.81 42.86
C PRO A 200 19.30 -25.98 42.25
N GLU A 201 20.45 -25.96 42.92
CA GLU A 201 21.68 -25.43 42.29
C GLU A 201 22.13 -26.41 41.18
N PRO A 202 22.55 -25.91 40.01
CA PRO A 202 22.98 -26.77 38.91
C PRO A 202 24.19 -27.60 39.31
N THR A 203 24.14 -28.91 39.07
CA THR A 203 25.34 -29.75 39.16
C THR A 203 26.13 -29.68 37.86
N GLU A 204 27.41 -30.06 37.90
CA GLU A 204 28.23 -30.12 36.68
C GLU A 204 27.60 -31.03 35.61
N ALA A 205 26.99 -32.13 36.02
CA ALA A 205 26.32 -33.05 35.12
C ALA A 205 25.06 -32.44 34.47
N ASP A 206 24.37 -31.53 35.18
CA ASP A 206 23.20 -30.82 34.63
C ASP A 206 23.63 -29.80 33.59
N LEU A 207 24.73 -29.08 33.83
CA LEU A 207 25.29 -28.11 32.90
C LEU A 207 25.84 -28.79 31.63
N GLU A 208 26.56 -29.91 31.78
CA GLU A 208 27.02 -30.72 30.65
C GLU A 208 25.82 -31.21 29.80
N ALA A 209 24.78 -31.75 30.45
CA ALA A 209 23.59 -32.23 29.75
C ALA A 209 22.82 -31.10 29.03
N TYR A 210 22.70 -29.93 29.65
CA TYR A 210 22.04 -28.77 29.04
C TYR A 210 22.82 -28.22 27.85
N TYR A 211 24.13 -28.11 27.98
CA TYR A 211 25.01 -27.69 26.89
C TYR A 211 24.98 -28.68 25.71
N GLU A 212 24.96 -29.99 25.97
CA GLU A 212 24.84 -31.01 24.92
C GLU A 212 23.46 -31.04 24.25
N ALA A 213 22.40 -30.69 24.99
CA ALA A 213 21.03 -30.66 24.48
C ALA A 213 20.70 -29.39 23.68
N ASN A 214 21.42 -28.28 23.91
CA ASN A 214 21.17 -26.98 23.28
C ASN A 214 22.41 -26.44 22.55
N PRO A 215 23.00 -27.20 21.60
CA PRO A 215 24.24 -26.79 20.94
C PRO A 215 24.09 -25.51 20.11
N ASP A 216 22.89 -25.23 19.60
CA ASP A 216 22.60 -24.07 18.76
C ASP A 216 22.79 -22.76 19.55
N ASP A 217 22.44 -22.72 20.84
CA ASP A 217 22.57 -21.55 21.70
C ASP A 217 24.04 -21.18 22.01
N PHE A 218 24.95 -22.15 21.85
CA PHE A 218 26.37 -22.00 22.20
C PHE A 218 27.30 -22.06 20.98
N THR A 219 26.75 -22.21 19.78
CA THR A 219 27.51 -22.22 18.54
C THR A 219 27.72 -20.79 18.05
N THR A 220 28.97 -20.40 17.79
CA THR A 220 29.21 -19.10 17.13
C THR A 220 28.58 -19.11 15.75
N PRO A 221 28.02 -17.99 15.27
CA PRO A 221 27.61 -17.90 13.88
C PRO A 221 28.81 -18.05 12.95
N GLU A 222 28.53 -18.28 11.67
CA GLU A 222 29.54 -18.11 10.63
C GLU A 222 29.98 -16.63 10.64
N THR A 223 31.28 -16.40 10.71
CA THR A 223 31.85 -15.05 10.67
C THR A 223 32.72 -14.90 9.44
N ARG A 224 32.48 -13.84 8.69
CA ARG A 224 33.20 -13.46 7.48
C ARG A 224 34.12 -12.29 7.80
N GLN A 225 35.43 -12.51 7.72
CA GLN A 225 36.42 -11.46 7.89
C GLN A 225 36.53 -10.67 6.59
N ILE A 226 36.15 -9.39 6.65
CA ILE A 226 36.04 -8.54 5.49
C ILE A 226 36.93 -7.32 5.67
N THR A 227 37.78 -7.05 4.69
CA THR A 227 38.43 -5.74 4.50
C THR A 227 37.55 -4.90 3.60
N TYR A 228 37.25 -3.66 3.99
CA TYR A 228 36.42 -2.76 3.18
C TYR A 228 37.02 -1.36 3.09
N GLY A 229 36.85 -0.76 1.93
CA GLY A 229 37.05 0.65 1.66
C GLY A 229 35.74 1.42 1.82
N TRP A 230 35.76 2.57 2.48
CA TRP A 230 34.59 3.42 2.70
C TRP A 230 34.95 4.89 2.45
N LEU A 231 34.16 5.55 1.61
CA LEU A 231 34.23 6.99 1.37
C LEU A 231 32.87 7.61 1.70
N LYS A 232 32.85 8.48 2.69
CA LYS A 232 31.64 9.15 3.16
C LYS A 232 31.60 10.60 2.67
N PRO A 233 30.41 11.22 2.52
CA PRO A 233 30.30 12.64 2.19
C PRO A 233 31.06 13.53 3.18
N GLU A 234 31.09 13.17 4.46
CA GLU A 234 31.82 13.89 5.51
C GLU A 234 33.34 13.93 5.31
N ASP A 235 33.92 12.93 4.64
CA ASP A 235 35.36 12.87 4.38
C ASP A 235 35.80 13.90 3.31
N VAL A 236 34.87 14.39 2.49
CA VAL A 236 35.14 15.34 1.40
C VAL A 236 34.51 16.73 1.63
N LEU A 237 33.84 16.94 2.78
CA LEU A 237 33.16 18.21 3.08
C LEU A 237 34.12 19.40 3.06
N ASP A 238 35.33 19.23 3.60
CA ASP A 238 36.36 20.28 3.69
C ASP A 238 36.89 20.74 2.31
N GLU A 239 36.62 19.97 1.25
CA GLU A 239 37.00 20.32 -0.12
C GLU A 239 35.97 21.20 -0.82
N ILE A 240 34.75 21.30 -0.27
CA ILE A 240 33.67 22.07 -0.89
C ILE A 240 33.90 23.57 -0.63
N PRO A 241 34.19 24.39 -1.66
CA PRO A 241 34.42 25.80 -1.46
C PRO A 241 33.12 26.53 -1.14
N MET A 242 33.19 27.45 -0.19
CA MET A 242 32.10 28.38 0.12
C MET A 242 32.04 29.48 -0.94
N ASP A 243 31.35 29.21 -2.06
CA ASP A 243 31.16 30.17 -3.16
C ASP A 243 29.91 31.02 -2.91
N ASP A 244 30.11 32.24 -2.40
CA ASP A 244 29.03 33.22 -2.17
C ASP A 244 28.18 33.49 -3.41
N THR A 245 28.74 33.35 -4.63
CA THR A 245 27.99 33.56 -5.87
C THR A 245 26.92 32.48 -6.05
N GLN A 246 27.25 31.24 -5.72
CA GLN A 246 26.33 30.10 -5.82
C GLN A 246 25.30 30.14 -4.69
N LEU A 247 25.73 30.49 -3.47
CA LEU A 247 24.83 30.63 -2.33
C LEU A 247 23.84 31.78 -2.52
N GLN A 248 24.28 32.91 -3.09
CA GLN A 248 23.38 34.00 -3.45
C GLN A 248 22.36 33.55 -4.51
N ALA A 249 22.78 32.79 -5.52
CA ALA A 249 21.86 32.26 -6.52
C ALA A 249 20.82 31.30 -5.91
N LEU A 250 21.22 30.48 -4.94
CA LEU A 250 20.32 29.59 -4.20
C LEU A 250 19.32 30.37 -3.33
N TYR A 251 19.81 31.40 -2.63
CA TYR A 251 18.97 32.33 -1.85
C TYR A 251 17.94 33.04 -2.74
N ASP A 252 18.38 33.57 -3.89
CA ASP A 252 17.50 34.25 -4.85
C ASP A 252 16.48 33.28 -5.47
N GLN A 253 16.86 32.02 -5.69
CA GLN A 253 15.95 30.98 -6.19
C GLN A 253 14.86 30.62 -5.16
N ARG A 254 15.20 30.64 -3.86
CA ARG A 254 14.29 30.34 -2.75
C ARG A 254 13.81 31.59 -2.03
N ILE A 255 13.80 32.74 -2.70
CA ILE A 255 13.53 34.04 -2.06
C ILE A 255 12.17 34.09 -1.35
N ASP A 256 11.18 33.32 -1.83
CA ASP A 256 9.84 33.24 -1.23
C ASP A 256 9.84 32.55 0.15
N GLU A 257 10.86 31.75 0.48
CA GLU A 257 11.05 31.14 1.80
C GLU A 257 11.64 32.14 2.82
N PHE A 258 12.43 33.10 2.33
CA PHE A 258 13.14 34.08 3.15
C PHE A 258 12.46 35.45 3.20
N GLN A 259 11.60 35.76 2.23
CA GLN A 259 10.82 36.99 2.16
C GLN A 259 9.33 36.65 2.19
N VAL A 260 8.82 36.39 3.39
CA VAL A 260 7.41 36.17 3.61
C VAL A 260 6.73 37.54 3.76
N PRO A 261 5.93 37.99 2.78
CA PRO A 261 5.26 39.27 2.87
C PRO A 261 4.23 39.26 4.01
N GLU A 262 3.87 40.44 4.48
CA GLU A 262 2.79 40.60 5.44
C GLU A 262 1.46 40.02 4.92
N ARG A 263 0.76 39.29 5.79
CA ARG A 263 -0.55 38.66 5.49
C ARG A 263 -1.57 39.03 6.54
N ARG A 264 -2.84 38.96 6.18
CA ARG A 264 -3.96 39.19 7.10
C ARG A 264 -4.87 37.98 7.10
N LEU A 265 -5.34 37.56 8.27
CA LEU A 265 -6.46 36.61 8.36
C LEU A 265 -7.74 37.37 8.06
N VAL A 266 -8.43 37.00 6.98
CA VAL A 266 -9.57 37.77 6.46
C VAL A 266 -10.76 36.87 6.23
N GLU A 267 -11.94 37.37 6.58
CA GLU A 267 -13.22 36.81 6.18
C GLU A 267 -13.95 37.77 5.24
N ARG A 268 -14.78 37.24 4.34
CA ARG A 268 -15.55 38.03 3.38
C ARG A 268 -17.00 37.61 3.32
N LEU A 269 -17.89 38.53 3.68
CA LEU A 269 -19.32 38.38 3.56
C LEU A 269 -19.85 39.17 2.35
N VAL A 270 -20.34 38.47 1.33
CA VAL A 270 -20.84 39.05 0.07
C VAL A 270 -22.35 39.30 0.14
N PHE A 271 -22.81 40.43 -0.41
CA PHE A 271 -24.21 40.88 -0.42
C PHE A 271 -24.79 40.95 -1.83
N GLY A 272 -26.13 40.88 -1.93
CA GLY A 272 -26.83 40.91 -3.22
C GLY A 272 -26.97 42.32 -3.81
N SER A 273 -26.78 43.37 -2.99
CA SER A 273 -26.79 44.76 -3.41
C SER A 273 -25.97 45.66 -2.48
N ALA A 274 -25.54 46.82 -2.98
CA ALA A 274 -24.76 47.77 -2.21
C ALA A 274 -25.56 48.34 -1.02
N ASP A 275 -26.86 48.53 -1.20
CA ASP A 275 -27.77 49.01 -0.14
C ASP A 275 -27.86 48.01 1.02
N GLU A 276 -27.91 46.70 0.72
CA GLU A 276 -27.90 45.66 1.76
C GLU A 276 -26.55 45.61 2.50
N ALA A 277 -25.45 45.74 1.77
CA ALA A 277 -24.11 45.72 2.33
C ALA A 277 -23.86 46.94 3.23
N GLN A 278 -24.30 48.12 2.79
CA GLN A 278 -24.22 49.36 3.57
C GLN A 278 -25.08 49.28 4.82
N ALA A 279 -26.32 48.80 4.71
CA ALA A 279 -27.19 48.64 5.88
C ALA A 279 -26.60 47.68 6.92
N ALA A 280 -25.89 46.63 6.49
CA ALA A 280 -25.17 45.72 7.40
C ALA A 280 -23.95 46.39 8.03
N ALA A 281 -23.17 47.16 7.27
CA ALA A 281 -22.04 47.94 7.80
C ALA A 281 -22.50 48.93 8.88
N ASP A 282 -23.56 49.69 8.60
CA ASP A 282 -24.11 50.70 9.52
C ASP A 282 -24.57 50.08 10.84
N ARG A 283 -25.21 48.89 10.80
CA ARG A 283 -25.62 48.16 12.01
C ARG A 283 -24.42 47.65 12.81
N ILE A 284 -23.37 47.18 12.14
CA ILE A 284 -22.13 46.74 12.80
C ILE A 284 -21.44 47.93 13.47
N GLU A 285 -21.33 49.07 12.78
CA GLU A 285 -20.72 50.29 13.32
C GLU A 285 -21.51 50.87 14.51
N ALA A 286 -22.85 50.83 14.44
CA ALA A 286 -23.72 51.24 15.53
C ALA A 286 -23.72 50.28 16.74
N GLY A 287 -23.10 49.10 16.61
CA GLY A 287 -23.09 48.05 17.64
C GLY A 287 -24.44 47.35 17.82
N GLU A 288 -25.34 47.45 16.84
CA GLU A 288 -26.67 46.82 16.86
C GLU A 288 -26.62 45.33 16.51
N THR A 289 -25.55 44.90 15.82
CA THR A 289 -25.27 43.52 15.39
C THR A 289 -23.76 43.26 15.40
N THR A 290 -23.34 42.00 15.30
CA THR A 290 -21.94 41.62 15.05
C THR A 290 -21.76 41.04 13.65
N PHE A 291 -20.51 40.98 13.17
CA PHE A 291 -20.20 40.32 11.89
C PHE A 291 -20.70 38.86 11.88
N ASP A 292 -20.46 38.10 12.95
CA ASP A 292 -20.94 36.71 13.10
C ASP A 292 -22.46 36.61 12.99
N GLN A 293 -23.19 37.57 13.56
CA GLN A 293 -24.65 37.60 13.51
C GLN A 293 -25.15 37.90 12.09
N GLU A 294 -24.48 38.76 11.34
CA GLU A 294 -24.79 39.02 9.92
C GLU A 294 -24.49 37.79 9.02
N VAL A 295 -23.42 37.04 9.32
CA VAL A 295 -23.12 35.75 8.65
C VAL A 295 -24.24 34.74 8.94
N GLN A 296 -24.61 34.55 10.21
CA GLN A 296 -25.66 33.61 10.61
C GLN A 296 -27.05 33.98 10.10
N ALA A 297 -27.38 35.28 10.05
CA ALA A 297 -28.66 35.76 9.51
C ALA A 297 -28.84 35.40 8.03
N ARG A 298 -27.73 35.10 7.32
CA ARG A 298 -27.71 34.63 5.94
C ARG A 298 -27.68 33.11 5.81
N GLY A 299 -27.75 32.38 6.93
CA GLY A 299 -27.70 30.91 6.95
C GLY A 299 -26.32 30.33 6.66
N LEU A 300 -25.26 31.13 6.83
CA LEU A 300 -23.87 30.75 6.63
C LEU A 300 -23.20 30.50 7.99
N SER A 301 -22.14 29.71 7.98
CA SER A 301 -21.20 29.53 9.08
C SER A 301 -19.94 30.39 8.88
N LEU A 302 -19.13 30.58 9.92
CA LEU A 302 -17.88 31.36 9.79
C LEU A 302 -16.87 30.71 8.84
N SER A 303 -16.85 29.37 8.72
CA SER A 303 -15.99 28.69 7.76
C SER A 303 -16.42 28.92 6.30
N ASP A 304 -17.69 29.28 6.07
CA ASP A 304 -18.19 29.54 4.72
C ASP A 304 -17.76 30.91 4.18
N VAL A 305 -17.28 31.80 5.07
CA VAL A 305 -16.82 33.16 4.74
C VAL A 305 -15.32 33.37 4.98
N ASP A 306 -14.61 32.34 5.46
CA ASP A 306 -13.18 32.40 5.74
C ASP A 306 -12.37 32.41 4.44
N MET A 307 -11.45 33.36 4.32
CA MET A 307 -10.49 33.42 3.21
C MET A 307 -9.11 32.90 3.63
N GLY A 308 -8.92 32.56 4.90
CA GLY A 308 -7.61 32.24 5.47
C GLY A 308 -6.69 33.46 5.51
N ASP A 309 -5.39 33.19 5.52
CA ASP A 309 -4.37 34.22 5.43
C ASP A 309 -4.16 34.66 3.97
N VAL A 310 -4.28 35.96 3.72
CA VAL A 310 -4.21 36.52 2.37
C VAL A 310 -3.25 37.70 2.30
N THR A 311 -2.58 37.84 1.16
CA THR A 311 -1.71 38.99 0.87
C THR A 311 -2.53 40.18 0.39
N ARG A 312 -1.97 41.39 0.51
CA ARG A 312 -2.60 42.63 0.01
C ARG A 312 -3.01 42.52 -1.46
N ARG A 313 -2.16 41.88 -2.28
CA ARG A 313 -2.39 41.69 -3.72
C ARG A 313 -3.58 40.76 -3.99
N ALA A 314 -3.76 39.70 -3.19
CA ALA A 314 -4.85 38.74 -3.35
C ALA A 314 -6.23 39.34 -3.07
N LEU A 315 -6.29 40.40 -2.25
CA LEU A 315 -7.53 41.11 -1.92
C LEU A 315 -7.98 42.15 -2.97
N GLY A 316 -7.17 42.41 -4.00
CA GLY A 316 -7.49 43.36 -5.06
C GLY A 316 -7.83 44.76 -4.50
N GLN A 317 -9.01 45.29 -4.88
CA GLN A 317 -9.48 46.61 -4.42
C GLN A 317 -9.73 46.69 -2.91
N ALA A 318 -9.97 45.55 -2.26
CA ALA A 318 -10.16 45.49 -0.82
C ALA A 318 -8.85 45.46 -0.02
N GLY A 319 -7.71 45.28 -0.69
CA GLY A 319 -6.41 45.11 -0.02
C GLY A 319 -5.98 46.34 0.78
N GLU A 320 -6.07 47.53 0.20
CA GLU A 320 -5.66 48.78 0.86
C GLU A 320 -6.43 49.06 2.16
N PRO A 321 -7.78 49.06 2.16
CA PRO A 321 -8.54 49.37 3.37
C PRO A 321 -8.44 48.27 4.44
N ILE A 322 -8.25 47.00 4.08
CA ILE A 322 -8.06 45.90 5.04
C ILE A 322 -6.67 45.95 5.69
N PHE A 323 -5.62 46.19 4.91
CA PHE A 323 -4.25 46.28 5.44
C PHE A 323 -3.97 47.61 6.15
N ALA A 324 -4.84 48.62 6.02
CA ALA A 324 -4.78 49.85 6.79
C ALA A 324 -5.24 49.69 8.25
N LEU A 325 -5.89 48.57 8.59
CA LEU A 325 -6.27 48.28 9.98
C LEU A 325 -5.02 47.95 10.81
N GLU A 326 -4.94 48.52 12.01
CA GLU A 326 -3.87 48.21 12.99
C GLU A 326 -4.32 47.16 14.03
N GLU A 327 -5.64 46.92 14.14
CA GLU A 327 -6.28 45.99 15.06
C GLU A 327 -7.45 45.26 14.36
N PRO A 328 -7.95 44.12 14.90
CA PRO A 328 -9.11 43.41 14.37
C PRO A 328 -10.32 44.31 14.12
N GLY A 329 -10.93 44.22 12.93
CA GLY A 329 -11.96 45.16 12.52
C GLY A 329 -12.68 44.78 11.23
N VAL A 330 -13.82 45.42 10.97
CA VAL A 330 -14.65 45.22 9.77
C VAL A 330 -14.51 46.40 8.83
N VAL A 331 -14.39 46.15 7.53
CA VAL A 331 -14.23 47.17 6.49
C VAL A 331 -15.13 46.90 5.30
N GLY A 332 -15.68 47.96 4.73
CA GLY A 332 -16.57 47.94 3.57
C GLY A 332 -17.89 48.69 3.81
N PRO A 333 -18.84 48.61 2.88
CA PRO A 333 -18.88 47.70 1.73
C PRO A 333 -17.89 48.07 0.62
N ILE A 334 -17.25 47.05 0.04
CA ILE A 334 -16.32 47.17 -1.09
C ILE A 334 -16.87 46.33 -2.25
N GLU A 335 -16.92 46.91 -3.44
CA GLU A 335 -17.31 46.18 -4.65
C GLU A 335 -16.26 45.10 -5.01
N THR A 336 -16.73 43.87 -5.20
CA THR A 336 -15.90 42.72 -5.60
C THR A 336 -16.49 42.05 -6.82
N ASP A 337 -15.75 41.13 -7.45
CA ASP A 337 -16.24 40.35 -8.59
C ASP A 337 -17.45 39.45 -8.25
N LEU A 338 -17.71 39.23 -6.95
CA LEU A 338 -18.87 38.46 -6.46
C LEU A 338 -20.03 39.36 -5.99
N GLY A 339 -19.88 40.68 -6.08
CA GLY A 339 -20.80 41.68 -5.54
C GLY A 339 -20.21 42.48 -4.37
N PRO A 340 -20.97 43.45 -3.82
CA PRO A 340 -20.53 44.26 -2.68
C PRO A 340 -20.33 43.40 -1.44
N ALA A 341 -19.20 43.56 -0.75
CA ALA A 341 -18.82 42.71 0.37
C ALA A 341 -18.32 43.51 1.58
N LEU A 342 -18.56 42.96 2.76
CA LEU A 342 -17.90 43.36 4.00
C LEU A 342 -16.77 42.38 4.29
N PHE A 343 -15.64 42.91 4.74
CA PHE A 343 -14.47 42.13 5.10
C PHE A 343 -14.19 42.29 6.58
N ARG A 344 -13.88 41.20 7.28
CA ARG A 344 -13.37 41.26 8.65
C ARG A 344 -11.92 40.83 8.66
N MET A 345 -11.04 41.66 9.22
CA MET A 345 -9.67 41.27 9.52
C MET A 345 -9.60 40.77 10.97
N ASN A 346 -9.18 39.52 11.14
CA ASN A 346 -9.08 38.86 12.44
C ASN A 346 -7.70 38.99 13.08
N ALA A 347 -6.64 38.97 12.29
CA ALA A 347 -5.26 39.08 12.79
C ALA A 347 -4.30 39.61 11.71
N ILE A 348 -3.18 40.16 12.21
CA ILE A 348 -2.04 40.59 11.40
C ILE A 348 -0.95 39.54 11.53
N LEU A 349 -0.49 39.02 10.39
CA LEU A 349 0.70 38.19 10.30
C LEU A 349 1.81 39.06 9.71
N SER A 350 2.73 39.50 10.57
CA SER A 350 3.83 40.38 10.19
C SER A 350 4.70 39.75 9.09
N ALA A 351 5.26 40.60 8.23
CA ALA A 351 6.28 40.16 7.27
C ALA A 351 7.46 39.53 8.02
N GLN A 352 8.05 38.50 7.42
CA GLN A 352 9.32 37.92 7.87
C GLN A 352 10.31 38.06 6.73
N GLU A 353 11.41 38.77 7.01
CA GLU A 353 12.51 38.97 6.08
C GLU A 353 13.76 38.41 6.74
N THR A 354 14.34 37.38 6.14
CA THR A 354 15.63 36.82 6.54
C THR A 354 16.65 37.16 5.48
N SER A 355 17.68 37.91 5.84
CA SER A 355 18.72 38.37 4.91
C SER A 355 19.64 37.23 4.50
N PHE A 356 20.29 37.37 3.33
CA PHE A 356 21.29 36.40 2.87
C PHE A 356 22.38 36.17 3.92
N GLU A 357 22.87 37.24 4.56
CA GLU A 357 23.89 37.14 5.60
C GLU A 357 23.46 36.32 6.82
N GLU A 358 22.17 36.28 7.14
CA GLU A 358 21.63 35.52 8.27
C GLU A 358 21.49 34.02 7.95
N VAL A 359 21.21 33.65 6.69
CA VAL A 359 21.06 32.24 6.27
C VAL A 359 22.24 31.70 5.49
N ARG A 360 23.28 32.51 5.25
CA ARG A 360 24.44 32.13 4.42
C ARG A 360 25.09 30.83 4.88
N ASP A 361 25.34 30.70 6.18
CA ASP A 361 26.03 29.53 6.73
C ASP A 361 25.12 28.29 6.68
N GLN A 362 23.82 28.44 6.95
CA GLN A 362 22.82 27.37 6.79
C GLN A 362 22.70 26.91 5.33
N LEU A 363 22.61 27.84 4.38
CA LEU A 363 22.56 27.55 2.96
C LEU A 363 23.83 26.84 2.49
N PHE A 364 24.98 27.21 3.06
CA PHE A 364 26.22 26.51 2.77
C PHE A 364 26.21 25.09 3.33
N GLU A 365 25.74 24.83 4.54
CA GLU A 365 25.65 23.48 5.10
C GLU A 365 24.77 22.58 4.22
N GLU A 366 23.60 23.06 3.81
CA GLU A 366 22.70 22.34 2.90
C GLU A 366 23.37 22.07 1.54
N TYR A 367 23.97 23.11 0.96
CA TYR A 367 24.68 23.00 -0.32
C TYR A 367 25.89 22.06 -0.24
N ALA A 368 26.68 22.16 0.82
CA ALA A 368 27.89 21.38 1.02
C ALA A 368 27.58 19.90 1.18
N ALA A 369 26.52 19.54 1.89
CA ALA A 369 26.08 18.16 2.00
C ALA A 369 25.71 17.55 0.63
N ASP A 370 25.00 18.30 -0.20
CA ASP A 370 24.60 17.85 -1.56
C ASP A 370 25.80 17.83 -2.53
N ALA A 371 26.68 18.83 -2.46
CA ALA A 371 27.92 18.89 -3.23
C ALA A 371 28.88 17.76 -2.85
N ALA A 372 29.00 17.42 -1.57
CA ALA A 372 29.81 16.32 -1.09
C ALA A 372 29.32 14.98 -1.64
N ARG A 373 28.02 14.70 -1.64
CA ARG A 373 27.47 13.47 -2.27
C ARG A 373 27.80 13.37 -3.76
N ARG A 374 27.71 14.48 -4.51
CA ARG A 374 28.14 14.50 -5.92
C ARG A 374 29.62 14.25 -6.09
N LEU A 375 30.45 14.80 -5.21
CA LEU A 375 31.90 14.61 -5.22
C LEU A 375 32.25 13.15 -4.91
N VAL A 376 31.60 12.54 -3.91
CA VAL A 376 31.73 11.11 -3.61
C VAL A 376 31.38 10.28 -4.84
N ARG A 377 30.25 10.54 -5.52
CA ARG A 377 29.88 9.81 -6.75
C ARG A 377 30.90 10.00 -7.89
N THR A 378 31.52 11.16 -7.97
CA THR A 378 32.58 11.42 -8.95
C THR A 378 33.83 10.60 -8.61
N ARG A 379 34.25 10.58 -7.35
CA ARG A 379 35.38 9.77 -6.86
C ARG A 379 35.11 8.28 -6.95
N ALA A 380 33.86 7.85 -6.75
CA ALA A 380 33.44 6.47 -6.93
C ALA A 380 33.78 5.94 -8.33
N THR A 381 33.65 6.79 -9.36
CA THR A 381 34.05 6.43 -10.74
C THR A 381 35.56 6.27 -10.86
N GLU A 382 36.35 7.15 -10.24
CA GLU A 382 37.81 7.06 -10.23
C GLU A 382 38.30 5.82 -9.46
N ILE A 383 37.70 5.53 -8.32
CA ILE A 383 37.96 4.33 -7.51
C ILE A 383 37.67 3.07 -8.33
N ASP A 384 36.53 3.00 -9.01
CA ASP A 384 36.16 1.87 -9.87
C ASP A 384 37.15 1.69 -11.03
N GLU A 385 37.55 2.77 -11.70
CA GLU A 385 38.56 2.73 -12.78
C GLU A 385 39.94 2.23 -12.29
N MET A 386 40.36 2.65 -11.10
CA MET A 386 41.62 2.21 -10.50
C MET A 386 41.59 0.73 -10.08
N MET A 387 40.49 0.27 -9.47
CA MET A 387 40.31 -1.14 -9.14
C MET A 387 40.22 -2.02 -10.39
N ALA A 388 39.53 -1.56 -11.43
CA ALA A 388 39.53 -2.22 -12.74
C ALA A 388 40.93 -2.27 -13.37
N GLY A 389 41.80 -1.31 -13.03
CA GLY A 389 43.22 -1.28 -13.37
C GLY A 389 44.11 -2.21 -12.52
N GLY A 390 43.55 -2.81 -11.46
CA GLY A 390 44.21 -3.74 -10.54
C GLY A 390 44.68 -3.12 -9.23
N ALA A 391 44.28 -1.89 -8.90
CA ALA A 391 44.60 -1.27 -7.61
C ALA A 391 43.91 -2.00 -6.45
N THR A 392 44.59 -2.15 -5.32
CA THR A 392 43.98 -2.73 -4.10
C THR A 392 43.30 -1.67 -3.25
N LEU A 393 42.44 -2.09 -2.30
CA LEU A 393 41.81 -1.18 -1.34
C LEU A 393 42.86 -0.36 -0.56
N GLU A 394 43.97 -1.00 -0.20
CA GLU A 394 45.07 -0.37 0.51
C GLU A 394 45.79 0.69 -0.35
N GLU A 395 45.98 0.43 -1.66
CA GLU A 395 46.57 1.41 -2.59
C GLU A 395 45.64 2.62 -2.81
N LEU A 396 44.33 2.41 -2.86
CA LEU A 396 43.35 3.50 -2.94
C LEU A 396 43.34 4.35 -1.66
N ALA A 397 43.56 3.73 -0.50
CA ALA A 397 43.70 4.45 0.77
C ALA A 397 44.99 5.28 0.83
N ASP A 398 46.10 4.76 0.29
CA ASP A 398 47.37 5.49 0.18
C ASP A 398 47.26 6.74 -0.72
N ASP A 399 46.32 6.74 -1.68
CA ASP A 399 45.99 7.88 -2.56
C ASP A 399 44.89 8.80 -1.98
N ASP A 400 44.51 8.64 -0.70
CA ASP A 400 43.48 9.41 0.02
C ASP A 400 42.08 9.36 -0.66
N LEU A 401 41.78 8.30 -1.41
CA LEU A 401 40.50 8.14 -2.11
C LEU A 401 39.41 7.48 -1.24
N ILE A 402 39.81 6.59 -0.33
CA ILE A 402 38.94 5.86 0.59
C ILE A 402 39.61 5.67 1.95
N THR A 403 38.82 5.38 2.98
CA THR A 403 39.33 4.86 4.25
C THR A 403 39.17 3.34 4.29
N VAL A 404 40.19 2.61 4.74
CA VAL A 404 40.15 1.13 4.82
C VAL A 404 40.07 0.66 6.26
N ASP A 405 39.15 -0.26 6.54
CA ASP A 405 39.00 -0.92 7.83
C ASP A 405 38.60 -2.40 7.65
N THR A 406 38.50 -3.14 8.75
CA THR A 406 38.14 -4.56 8.78
C THR A 406 36.95 -4.83 9.68
N ILE A 407 36.15 -5.83 9.35
CA ILE A 407 35.00 -6.26 10.14
C ILE A 407 34.87 -7.79 10.14
N GLY A 408 34.65 -8.37 11.32
CA GLY A 408 34.15 -9.73 11.47
C GLY A 408 32.63 -9.74 11.31
N TYR A 409 32.16 -9.80 10.08
CA TYR A 409 30.73 -9.75 9.76
C TYR A 409 30.06 -11.09 10.07
N PHE A 410 28.89 -11.06 10.70
CA PHE A 410 28.03 -12.22 10.91
C PHE A 410 26.58 -11.77 10.69
N ASP A 411 25.69 -12.71 10.39
CA ASP A 411 24.28 -12.37 10.16
C ASP A 411 23.64 -11.74 11.41
N GLY A 412 22.97 -10.61 11.24
CA GLY A 412 22.44 -9.79 12.33
C GLY A 412 23.38 -8.69 12.86
N ASN A 413 24.61 -8.58 12.36
CA ASN A 413 25.50 -7.45 12.68
C ASN A 413 24.93 -6.13 12.11
N GLN A 414 24.84 -5.09 12.95
CA GLN A 414 24.31 -3.76 12.57
C GLN A 414 25.23 -2.61 13.01
N ASP A 415 26.48 -2.90 13.37
CA ASP A 415 27.42 -1.90 13.86
C ASP A 415 28.27 -1.30 12.72
N GLY A 416 28.53 0.01 12.80
CA GLY A 416 29.37 0.71 11.82
C GLY A 416 28.82 0.62 10.40
N ILE A 417 29.65 0.20 9.44
CA ILE A 417 29.22 0.03 8.04
C ILE A 417 28.16 -1.08 7.88
N ALA A 418 28.06 -2.03 8.82
CA ALA A 418 27.01 -3.05 8.79
C ALA A 418 25.61 -2.52 9.13
N ALA A 419 25.49 -1.25 9.56
CA ALA A 419 24.19 -0.58 9.71
C ALA A 419 23.46 -0.44 8.35
N TYR A 420 24.19 -0.37 7.24
CA TYR A 420 23.65 -0.18 5.90
C TYR A 420 23.26 -1.51 5.26
N ALA A 421 22.05 -1.60 4.72
CA ALA A 421 21.55 -2.83 4.12
C ALA A 421 22.37 -3.31 2.90
N PRO A 422 22.79 -2.42 1.96
CA PRO A 422 23.62 -2.82 0.82
C PRO A 422 24.95 -3.45 1.24
N PHE A 423 25.56 -2.97 2.33
CA PHE A 423 26.79 -3.57 2.86
C PHE A 423 26.54 -4.99 3.38
N ARG A 424 25.47 -5.20 4.16
CA ARG A 424 25.13 -6.54 4.69
C ARG A 424 24.84 -7.54 3.58
N GLU A 425 24.14 -7.12 2.54
CA GLU A 425 23.86 -7.94 1.35
C GLU A 425 25.17 -8.35 0.66
N ALA A 426 26.01 -7.37 0.30
CA ALA A 426 27.30 -7.64 -0.33
C ALA A 426 28.23 -8.51 0.55
N ALA A 427 28.28 -8.26 1.86
CA ALA A 427 29.09 -9.03 2.81
C ALA A 427 28.63 -10.50 2.90
N SER A 428 27.31 -10.74 2.82
CA SER A 428 26.72 -12.08 2.88
C SER A 428 26.90 -12.87 1.59
N GLU A 429 27.03 -12.20 0.45
CA GLU A 429 27.20 -12.82 -0.87
C GLU A 429 28.66 -13.00 -1.30
N ALA A 430 29.57 -12.19 -0.74
CA ALA A 430 30.98 -12.20 -1.12
C ALA A 430 31.66 -13.57 -1.04
N SER A 431 32.55 -13.84 -1.98
CA SER A 431 33.45 -14.99 -2.04
C SER A 431 34.92 -14.55 -1.99
N GLU A 432 35.81 -15.43 -1.50
CA GLU A 432 37.27 -15.17 -1.46
C GLU A 432 37.88 -14.96 -2.86
N SER A 433 37.20 -15.40 -3.92
CA SER A 433 37.61 -15.19 -5.30
C SER A 433 37.09 -13.90 -5.93
N ASP A 434 36.19 -13.20 -5.26
CA ASP A 434 35.56 -12.00 -5.81
C ASP A 434 36.50 -10.81 -5.71
N PHE A 435 36.37 -9.91 -6.69
CA PHE A 435 37.08 -8.63 -6.66
C PHE A 435 36.18 -7.58 -5.99
N PRO A 436 36.76 -6.60 -5.26
CA PRO A 436 35.98 -5.49 -4.72
C PRO A 436 35.30 -4.68 -5.81
N GLU A 437 34.01 -4.42 -5.64
CA GLU A 437 33.20 -3.57 -6.51
C GLU A 437 32.64 -2.38 -5.74
N VAL A 438 32.54 -1.23 -6.39
CA VAL A 438 32.00 -0.02 -5.75
C VAL A 438 30.47 -0.10 -5.66
N THR A 439 29.96 0.03 -4.44
CA THR A 439 28.52 0.05 -4.15
C THR A 439 28.15 1.35 -3.42
N GLU A 440 27.01 1.95 -3.79
CA GLU A 440 26.48 3.18 -3.16
C GLU A 440 25.58 2.83 -1.97
N LEU A 441 25.70 3.63 -0.91
CA LEU A 441 24.88 3.54 0.31
C LEU A 441 23.79 4.61 0.32
N GLU A 442 22.77 4.42 1.15
CA GLU A 442 21.58 5.28 1.19
C GLU A 442 21.86 6.72 1.64
N ASP A 443 22.95 6.96 2.36
CA ASP A 443 23.37 8.30 2.79
C ASP A 443 24.21 9.06 1.74
N GLY A 444 24.54 8.40 0.63
CA GLY A 444 25.41 8.90 -0.45
C GLY A 444 26.89 8.57 -0.27
N SER A 445 27.25 7.74 0.71
CA SER A 445 28.58 7.13 0.81
C SER A 445 28.76 6.02 -0.22
N VAL A 446 30.00 5.62 -0.46
CA VAL A 446 30.32 4.44 -1.29
C VAL A 446 31.28 3.53 -0.56
N PHE A 447 31.17 2.24 -0.80
CA PHE A 447 32.11 1.25 -0.28
C PHE A 447 32.52 0.24 -1.35
N ALA A 448 33.64 -0.43 -1.10
CA ALA A 448 34.05 -1.63 -1.82
C ALA A 448 34.60 -2.62 -0.80
N LEU A 449 34.32 -3.91 -0.94
CA LEU A 449 34.72 -4.92 0.05
C LEU A 449 35.47 -6.10 -0.56
N ARG A 450 36.31 -6.73 0.25
CA ARG A 450 37.02 -7.97 -0.04
C ARG A 450 36.78 -8.93 1.11
N LEU A 451 36.33 -10.14 0.80
CA LEU A 451 36.29 -11.22 1.79
C LEU A 451 37.70 -11.82 1.95
N ASP A 452 38.24 -11.80 3.16
CA ASP A 452 39.57 -12.32 3.47
C ASP A 452 39.53 -13.77 3.98
N GLU A 453 38.56 -14.13 4.84
CA GLU A 453 38.42 -15.47 5.43
C GLU A 453 36.98 -15.73 5.89
N ILE A 454 36.50 -16.97 5.75
CA ILE A 454 35.26 -17.44 6.40
C ILE A 454 35.61 -18.36 7.58
N THR A 455 35.22 -17.95 8.79
CA THR A 455 35.28 -18.79 9.99
C THR A 455 33.95 -19.54 10.13
N PRO A 456 33.93 -20.89 10.01
CA PRO A 456 32.70 -21.65 10.10
C PRO A 456 32.09 -21.61 11.51
N PRO A 457 30.77 -21.87 11.64
CA PRO A 457 30.13 -22.01 12.94
C PRO A 457 30.83 -23.08 13.78
N ALA A 458 31.17 -22.73 15.03
CA ALA A 458 31.86 -23.62 15.94
C ALA A 458 31.18 -23.60 17.31
N LEU A 459 30.94 -24.79 17.85
CA LEU A 459 30.45 -24.94 19.21
C LEU A 459 31.53 -24.46 20.18
N GLN A 460 31.21 -23.42 20.95
CA GLN A 460 32.16 -22.82 21.90
C GLN A 460 32.40 -23.76 23.08
N PRO A 461 33.64 -23.95 23.54
CA PRO A 461 33.92 -24.80 24.70
C PRO A 461 33.08 -24.39 25.93
N LEU A 462 32.54 -25.39 26.66
CA LEU A 462 31.73 -25.16 27.86
C LEU A 462 32.37 -24.18 28.86
N ASP A 463 33.70 -24.22 29.04
CA ASP A 463 34.41 -23.30 29.92
C ASP A 463 34.31 -21.82 29.50
N GLU A 464 34.16 -21.55 28.19
CA GLU A 464 34.06 -20.18 27.63
C GLU A 464 32.62 -19.65 27.71
N VAL A 465 31.61 -20.52 27.59
CA VAL A 465 30.19 -20.16 27.63
C VAL A 465 29.50 -20.52 28.95
N ARG A 466 30.25 -20.91 29.99
CA ARG A 466 29.70 -21.47 31.23
C ARG A 466 28.61 -20.61 31.87
N ASP A 467 28.81 -19.31 31.93
CA ASP A 467 27.84 -18.39 32.54
C ASP A 467 26.52 -18.35 31.74
N ALA A 468 26.59 -18.45 30.41
CA ALA A 468 25.42 -18.54 29.54
C ALA A 468 24.71 -19.89 29.69
N VAL A 469 25.46 -20.99 29.81
CA VAL A 469 24.92 -22.34 30.08
C VAL A 469 24.19 -22.37 31.42
N VAL A 470 24.77 -21.78 32.47
CA VAL A 470 24.12 -21.67 33.78
C VAL A 470 22.83 -20.87 33.69
N ALA A 471 22.85 -19.70 33.05
CA ALA A 471 21.66 -18.86 32.91
C ALA A 471 20.55 -19.55 32.11
N GLY A 472 20.90 -20.21 31.00
CA GLY A 472 19.95 -20.97 30.18
C GLY A 472 19.35 -22.16 30.93
N TRP A 473 20.19 -22.92 31.64
CA TRP A 473 19.72 -24.03 32.46
C TRP A 473 18.79 -23.57 33.58
N GLU A 474 19.13 -22.47 34.27
CA GLU A 474 18.28 -21.88 35.32
C GLU A 474 16.94 -21.43 34.76
N ALA A 475 16.93 -20.85 33.55
CA ALA A 475 15.71 -20.43 32.87
C ALA A 475 14.83 -21.63 32.47
N GLN A 476 15.42 -22.67 31.85
CA GLN A 476 14.69 -23.90 31.50
C GLN A 476 14.13 -24.58 32.75
N THR A 477 14.97 -24.78 33.76
CA THR A 477 14.59 -25.45 35.02
C THR A 477 13.50 -24.66 35.75
N LEU A 478 13.58 -23.33 35.75
CA LEU A 478 12.53 -22.48 36.28
C LEU A 478 11.21 -22.70 35.53
N THR A 479 11.22 -22.63 34.20
CA THR A 479 10.00 -22.81 33.38
C THR A 479 9.37 -24.18 33.62
N GLU A 480 10.16 -25.26 33.62
CA GLU A 480 9.69 -26.62 33.91
C GLU A 480 9.04 -26.72 35.30
N ALA A 481 9.67 -26.13 36.33
CA ALA A 481 9.11 -26.11 37.68
C ALA A 481 7.80 -25.30 37.76
N LEU A 482 7.71 -24.18 37.03
CA LEU A 482 6.50 -23.36 36.97
C LEU A 482 5.37 -24.07 36.24
N VAL A 483 5.66 -24.76 35.13
CA VAL A 483 4.68 -25.60 34.42
C VAL A 483 4.18 -26.72 35.32
N ALA A 484 5.06 -27.47 35.97
CA ALA A 484 4.67 -28.54 36.88
C ALA A 484 3.81 -28.02 38.06
N ARG A 485 4.15 -26.84 38.60
CA ARG A 485 3.33 -26.18 39.62
C ARG A 485 1.96 -25.78 39.07
N ALA A 486 1.91 -25.19 37.87
CA ALA A 486 0.67 -24.80 37.22
C ALA A 486 -0.23 -26.02 36.98
N GLU A 487 0.30 -27.11 36.44
CA GLU A 487 -0.41 -28.37 36.18
C GLU A 487 -1.00 -28.98 37.47
N ALA A 488 -0.26 -28.91 38.58
CA ALA A 488 -0.73 -29.39 39.88
C ALA A 488 -1.90 -28.55 40.45
N LEU A 489 -2.08 -27.30 40.00
CA LEU A 489 -3.16 -26.42 40.42
C LEU A 489 -4.44 -26.60 39.58
N ILE A 490 -4.32 -27.00 38.31
CA ILE A 490 -5.47 -27.13 37.37
C ILE A 490 -6.65 -27.91 37.96
N PRO A 491 -6.50 -29.13 38.53
CA PRO A 491 -7.64 -29.88 39.06
C PRO A 491 -8.35 -29.19 40.24
N GLN A 492 -7.63 -28.33 40.97
CA GLN A 492 -8.17 -27.58 42.11
C GLN A 492 -9.04 -26.41 41.63
N PHE A 493 -8.66 -25.79 40.52
CA PHE A 493 -9.44 -24.74 39.85
C PHE A 493 -10.66 -25.32 39.14
N GLU A 494 -10.51 -26.43 38.40
CA GLU A 494 -11.64 -27.09 37.71
C GLU A 494 -12.71 -27.61 38.69
N SER A 495 -12.30 -28.09 39.87
CA SER A 495 -13.24 -28.53 40.91
C SER A 495 -13.87 -27.39 41.71
N GLY A 496 -13.40 -26.15 41.52
CA GLY A 496 -13.80 -24.98 42.29
C GLY A 496 -13.38 -25.04 43.77
N ALA A 497 -12.44 -25.92 44.12
CA ALA A 497 -11.92 -26.04 45.48
C ALA A 497 -11.04 -24.84 45.85
N GLU A 498 -10.29 -24.33 44.87
CA GLU A 498 -9.46 -23.14 44.94
C GLU A 498 -9.66 -22.28 43.68
N ALA A 499 -9.23 -21.03 43.75
CA ALA A 499 -9.09 -20.11 42.62
C ALA A 499 -7.65 -19.55 42.60
N PRO A 500 -7.16 -19.01 41.47
CA PRO A 500 -5.80 -18.45 41.39
C PRO A 500 -5.48 -17.46 42.52
N SER A 501 -6.42 -16.59 42.84
CA SER A 501 -6.28 -15.61 43.93
C SER A 501 -6.15 -16.26 45.33
N THR A 502 -6.78 -17.41 45.56
CA THR A 502 -6.72 -18.11 46.87
C THR A 502 -5.38 -18.81 47.13
N VAL A 503 -4.66 -19.16 46.07
CA VAL A 503 -3.29 -19.73 46.13
C VAL A 503 -2.20 -18.67 45.99
N GLY A 504 -2.58 -17.39 46.01
CA GLY A 504 -1.65 -16.26 45.97
C GLY A 504 -1.14 -15.91 44.56
N LEU A 505 -1.77 -16.41 43.50
CA LEU A 505 -1.54 -15.91 42.15
C LEU A 505 -2.33 -14.61 41.91
N THR A 506 -1.80 -13.74 41.06
CA THR A 506 -2.51 -12.50 40.67
C THR A 506 -3.45 -12.82 39.52
N GLU A 507 -4.74 -12.91 39.83
CA GLU A 507 -5.81 -13.21 38.89
C GLU A 507 -6.16 -11.98 38.04
N VAL A 508 -6.24 -12.17 36.73
CA VAL A 508 -6.65 -11.15 35.75
C VAL A 508 -7.86 -11.71 35.01
N LEU A 509 -8.93 -10.91 34.97
CA LEU A 509 -10.16 -11.24 34.26
C LEU A 509 -10.19 -10.42 32.98
N GLU A 510 -10.42 -11.11 31.87
CA GLU A 510 -10.55 -10.52 30.56
C GLU A 510 -11.97 -10.82 30.04
N GLU A 511 -12.62 -9.79 29.50
CA GLU A 511 -13.98 -9.85 28.97
C GLU A 511 -13.96 -9.40 27.50
N ASP A 512 -14.82 -10.00 26.69
CA ASP A 512 -15.02 -9.71 25.27
C ASP A 512 -13.74 -9.77 24.42
N ILE A 513 -12.84 -10.70 24.72
CA ILE A 513 -11.58 -10.83 23.98
C ILE A 513 -11.84 -11.50 22.63
N ALA A 514 -11.49 -10.79 21.56
CA ALA A 514 -11.56 -11.31 20.20
C ALA A 514 -10.40 -12.25 19.86
N ARG A 515 -10.60 -13.10 18.85
CA ARG A 515 -9.61 -14.09 18.36
C ARG A 515 -8.29 -13.48 17.88
N THR A 516 -8.32 -12.20 17.47
CA THR A 516 -7.15 -11.46 16.98
C THR A 516 -6.53 -10.55 18.04
N SER A 517 -6.99 -10.62 19.29
CA SER A 517 -6.47 -9.80 20.37
C SER A 517 -5.06 -10.23 20.75
N PHE A 518 -4.32 -9.30 21.37
CA PHE A 518 -3.02 -9.54 21.95
C PHE A 518 -3.01 -9.01 23.38
N ILE A 519 -2.53 -9.82 24.32
CA ILE A 519 -2.43 -9.45 25.74
C ILE A 519 -0.95 -9.39 26.12
N GLN A 520 -0.50 -8.20 26.49
CA GLN A 520 0.90 -7.98 26.89
C GLN A 520 1.24 -8.81 28.14
N GLY A 521 2.40 -9.46 28.12
CA GLY A 521 2.87 -10.24 29.27
C GLY A 521 2.24 -11.62 29.37
N THR A 522 1.72 -12.15 28.25
CA THR A 522 1.19 -13.51 28.14
C THR A 522 1.89 -14.27 27.00
N PRO A 523 1.95 -15.61 27.05
CA PRO A 523 2.46 -16.41 25.94
C PRO A 523 1.70 -16.13 24.64
N SER A 524 2.42 -16.10 23.52
CA SER A 524 1.83 -15.84 22.19
C SER A 524 0.69 -16.77 21.79
N THR A 525 0.70 -18.02 22.26
CA THR A 525 -0.33 -19.03 21.98
C THR A 525 -1.55 -18.95 22.91
N MET A 526 -1.56 -18.08 23.92
CA MET A 526 -2.61 -18.06 24.94
C MET A 526 -4.00 -17.79 24.36
N ILE A 527 -4.12 -16.84 23.43
CA ILE A 527 -5.42 -16.51 22.81
C ILE A 527 -5.90 -17.67 21.94
N GLU A 528 -5.02 -18.28 21.15
CA GLU A 528 -5.37 -19.46 20.36
C GLU A 528 -5.88 -20.59 21.25
N THR A 529 -5.15 -20.92 22.32
CA THR A 529 -5.57 -21.92 23.31
C THR A 529 -6.92 -21.55 23.94
N ALA A 530 -7.11 -20.29 24.36
CA ALA A 530 -8.38 -19.82 24.91
C ALA A 530 -9.55 -20.07 23.94
N PHE A 531 -9.29 -19.98 22.62
CA PHE A 531 -10.25 -20.19 21.56
C PHE A 531 -10.47 -21.67 21.14
N GLU A 532 -9.63 -22.58 21.62
CA GLU A 532 -9.78 -24.04 21.42
C GLU A 532 -10.35 -24.75 22.65
N MET A 533 -10.27 -24.11 23.82
CA MET A 533 -10.78 -24.63 25.09
C MET A 533 -12.31 -24.75 25.11
N GLU A 534 -12.81 -25.69 25.92
CA GLU A 534 -14.20 -25.81 26.31
C GLU A 534 -14.51 -24.89 27.52
N GLU A 535 -15.70 -24.30 27.54
CA GLU A 535 -16.15 -23.44 28.65
C GLU A 535 -16.07 -24.16 30.00
N GLY A 536 -15.52 -23.48 31.01
CA GLY A 536 -15.34 -24.02 32.36
C GLY A 536 -14.09 -24.88 32.56
N THR A 537 -13.26 -25.08 31.53
CA THR A 537 -11.99 -25.81 31.64
C THR A 537 -10.82 -24.90 31.97
N TRP A 538 -9.77 -25.47 32.56
CA TRP A 538 -8.51 -24.79 32.84
C TRP A 538 -7.35 -25.49 32.13
N GLN A 539 -6.40 -24.71 31.62
CA GLN A 539 -5.18 -25.22 30.99
C GLN A 539 -3.95 -24.41 31.41
N VAL A 540 -2.78 -25.04 31.31
CA VAL A 540 -1.49 -24.36 31.42
C VAL A 540 -1.08 -23.92 30.03
N VAL A 541 -0.71 -22.65 29.89
CA VAL A 541 -0.10 -22.12 28.67
C VAL A 541 1.30 -21.65 29.01
N SER A 542 2.29 -22.12 28.24
CA SER A 542 3.69 -21.75 28.40
C SER A 542 4.32 -21.39 27.06
N GLY A 543 5.12 -20.34 27.06
CA GLY A 543 5.80 -19.82 25.87
C GLY A 543 6.48 -18.50 26.20
N ASP A 544 7.47 -18.10 25.40
CA ASP A 544 8.11 -16.78 25.53
C ASP A 544 8.70 -16.49 26.94
N GLY A 545 9.14 -17.54 27.65
CA GLY A 545 9.65 -17.45 29.02
C GLY A 545 8.58 -17.23 30.10
N GLN A 546 7.30 -17.38 29.75
CA GLN A 546 6.16 -17.17 30.63
C GLN A 546 5.35 -18.45 30.80
N VAL A 547 4.73 -18.58 31.97
CA VAL A 547 3.80 -19.66 32.29
C VAL A 547 2.56 -19.05 32.94
N VAL A 548 1.40 -19.36 32.40
CA VAL A 548 0.11 -18.89 32.93
C VAL A 548 -0.84 -20.09 33.12
N VAL A 549 -1.71 -19.97 34.11
CA VAL A 549 -2.94 -20.78 34.16
C VAL A 549 -4.05 -19.97 33.51
N LEU A 550 -4.79 -20.60 32.61
CA LEU A 550 -5.86 -20.00 31.84
C LEU A 550 -7.14 -20.79 32.09
N GLY A 551 -8.22 -20.13 32.47
CA GLY A 551 -9.54 -20.70 32.67
C GLY A 551 -10.54 -20.01 31.76
N LEU A 552 -11.18 -20.77 30.87
CA LEU A 552 -12.20 -20.22 29.99
C LEU A 552 -13.53 -20.09 30.75
N THR A 553 -14.03 -18.88 30.85
CA THR A 553 -15.23 -18.56 31.64
C THR A 553 -16.48 -18.54 30.78
N ASP A 554 -16.44 -17.89 29.62
CA ASP A 554 -17.60 -17.77 28.73
C ASP A 554 -17.18 -17.73 27.24
N VAL A 555 -18.08 -18.19 26.37
CA VAL A 555 -17.97 -18.10 24.91
C VAL A 555 -19.12 -17.26 24.39
N ASN A 556 -18.80 -16.02 24.03
CA ASN A 556 -19.76 -15.00 23.68
C ASN A 556 -20.04 -15.00 22.17
N ALA A 557 -21.26 -15.40 21.81
CA ALA A 557 -21.73 -15.29 20.43
C ALA A 557 -22.01 -13.82 20.07
N PRO A 558 -21.60 -13.35 18.88
CA PRO A 558 -21.84 -11.97 18.48
C PRO A 558 -23.31 -11.71 18.19
N ASP A 559 -23.76 -10.46 18.38
CA ASP A 559 -25.08 -10.01 17.93
C ASP A 559 -25.16 -10.02 16.39
N GLN A 560 -25.83 -11.04 15.90
CA GLN A 560 -26.02 -11.31 14.47
C GLN A 560 -27.00 -10.36 13.78
N ASP A 561 -27.80 -9.61 14.55
CA ASP A 561 -28.88 -8.75 14.08
C ASP A 561 -28.53 -7.25 14.19
N SER A 562 -27.37 -6.91 14.75
CA SER A 562 -26.88 -5.54 14.82
C SER A 562 -26.74 -4.89 13.44
N ALA A 563 -26.86 -3.57 13.36
CA ALA A 563 -26.73 -2.84 12.10
C ALA A 563 -25.36 -3.10 11.43
N GLU A 564 -24.29 -3.18 12.23
CA GLU A 564 -22.95 -3.53 11.76
C GLU A 564 -22.90 -4.96 11.21
N ALA A 565 -23.48 -5.94 11.93
CA ALA A 565 -23.53 -7.33 11.46
C ALA A 565 -24.25 -7.44 10.12
N GLN A 566 -25.39 -6.76 9.96
CA GLN A 566 -26.16 -6.75 8.72
C GLN A 566 -25.38 -6.12 7.56
N GLU A 567 -24.66 -5.02 7.81
CA GLU A 567 -23.81 -4.37 6.80
C GLU A 567 -22.65 -5.28 6.36
N ILE A 568 -21.95 -5.90 7.31
CA ILE A 568 -20.83 -6.81 7.05
C ILE A 568 -21.32 -8.04 6.28
N LYS A 569 -22.38 -8.70 6.76
CA LYS A 569 -22.95 -9.89 6.12
C LYS A 569 -23.46 -9.59 4.71
N THR A 570 -24.11 -8.44 4.50
CA THR A 570 -24.56 -8.01 3.16
C THR A 570 -23.38 -7.78 2.23
N THR A 571 -22.35 -7.07 2.68
CA THR A 571 -21.17 -6.77 1.88
C THR A 571 -20.39 -8.02 1.51
N PHE A 572 -20.19 -8.91 2.49
CA PHE A 572 -19.52 -10.18 2.30
C PHE A 572 -20.34 -11.11 1.40
N GLY A 573 -21.64 -11.25 1.67
CA GLY A 573 -22.58 -12.03 0.86
C GLY A 573 -22.59 -11.57 -0.59
N ALA A 574 -22.68 -10.25 -0.84
CA ALA A 574 -22.63 -9.70 -2.20
C ALA A 574 -21.32 -10.05 -2.93
N ARG A 575 -20.17 -9.96 -2.24
CA ARG A 575 -18.87 -10.31 -2.81
C ARG A 575 -18.81 -11.80 -3.20
N VAL A 576 -19.25 -12.69 -2.33
CA VAL A 576 -19.19 -14.12 -2.63
C VAL A 576 -20.26 -14.53 -3.67
N SER A 577 -21.45 -13.94 -3.65
CA SER A 577 -22.45 -14.14 -4.71
C SER A 577 -21.92 -13.71 -6.08
N GLN A 578 -21.18 -12.59 -6.16
CA GLN A 578 -20.50 -12.18 -7.40
C GLN A 578 -19.44 -13.19 -7.85
N GLN A 579 -18.66 -13.73 -6.92
CA GLN A 579 -17.68 -14.78 -7.23
C GLN A 579 -18.36 -16.06 -7.74
N ILE A 580 -19.41 -16.52 -7.07
CA ILE A 580 -20.21 -17.67 -7.51
C ILE A 580 -20.81 -17.41 -8.89
N ALA A 581 -21.31 -16.20 -9.14
CA ALA A 581 -21.85 -15.83 -10.45
C ALA A 581 -20.80 -15.93 -11.56
N ALA A 582 -19.57 -15.46 -11.30
CA ALA A 582 -18.45 -15.60 -12.22
C ALA A 582 -18.10 -17.08 -12.45
N ASP A 583 -17.95 -17.87 -11.38
CA ASP A 583 -17.64 -19.30 -11.46
C ASP A 583 -18.70 -20.08 -12.25
N VAL A 584 -19.98 -19.74 -12.08
CA VAL A 584 -21.09 -20.34 -12.83
C VAL A 584 -21.07 -19.90 -14.30
N GLN A 585 -20.74 -18.64 -14.60
CA GLN A 585 -20.60 -18.17 -15.98
C GLN A 585 -19.47 -18.90 -16.71
N ASP A 586 -18.32 -19.07 -16.05
CA ASP A 586 -17.18 -19.80 -16.59
C ASP A 586 -17.53 -21.28 -16.80
N ALA A 587 -18.18 -21.91 -15.82
CA ALA A 587 -18.65 -23.29 -15.96
C ALA A 587 -19.70 -23.45 -17.07
N PHE A 588 -20.58 -22.46 -17.25
CA PHE A 588 -21.57 -22.45 -18.32
C PHE A 588 -20.92 -22.32 -19.69
N ALA A 589 -19.98 -21.38 -19.86
CA ALA A 589 -19.23 -21.23 -21.10
C ALA A 589 -18.44 -22.51 -21.45
N ALA A 590 -17.74 -23.10 -20.47
CA ALA A 590 -17.04 -24.37 -20.67
C ALA A 590 -17.98 -25.53 -21.07
N ALA A 591 -19.20 -25.57 -20.51
CA ALA A 591 -20.21 -26.55 -20.91
C ALA A 591 -20.71 -26.32 -22.35
N LEU A 592 -20.90 -25.06 -22.76
CA LEU A 592 -21.27 -24.70 -24.13
C LEU A 592 -20.16 -25.05 -25.13
N GLU A 593 -18.90 -24.78 -24.79
CA GLU A 593 -17.74 -25.17 -25.59
C GLU A 593 -17.71 -26.69 -25.81
N ALA A 594 -17.94 -27.47 -24.74
CA ALA A 594 -17.94 -28.92 -24.81
C ALA A 594 -19.11 -29.49 -25.64
N ASP A 595 -20.29 -28.86 -25.58
CA ASP A 595 -21.48 -29.29 -26.33
C ASP A 595 -21.42 -28.91 -27.82
N ALA A 596 -21.02 -27.66 -28.12
CA ALA A 596 -20.91 -27.15 -29.48
C ALA A 596 -19.67 -27.69 -30.23
N GLY A 597 -18.61 -27.98 -29.49
CA GLY A 597 -17.32 -28.39 -30.03
C GLY A 597 -16.51 -27.23 -30.61
N VAL A 598 -15.19 -27.29 -30.42
CA VAL A 598 -14.25 -26.25 -30.88
C VAL A 598 -13.35 -26.81 -31.97
N THR A 599 -13.18 -26.05 -33.06
CA THR A 599 -12.20 -26.34 -34.10
C THR A 599 -11.33 -25.12 -34.31
N LEU A 600 -10.00 -25.26 -34.21
CA LEU A 600 -9.05 -24.16 -34.33
C LEU A 600 -8.18 -24.33 -35.59
N ASP A 601 -7.87 -23.21 -36.24
CA ASP A 601 -6.88 -23.13 -37.30
C ASP A 601 -5.56 -22.61 -36.72
N GLN A 602 -4.66 -23.54 -36.40
CA GLN A 602 -3.36 -23.20 -35.83
C GLN A 602 -2.51 -22.31 -36.75
N ALA A 603 -2.67 -22.43 -38.08
CA ALA A 603 -1.92 -21.60 -39.01
C ALA A 603 -2.34 -20.12 -38.89
N MET A 604 -3.64 -19.88 -38.70
CA MET A 604 -4.19 -18.54 -38.47
C MET A 604 -3.82 -17.99 -37.09
N ILE A 605 -3.86 -18.81 -36.03
CA ILE A 605 -3.39 -18.40 -34.69
C ILE A 605 -1.93 -17.95 -34.74
N ASN A 606 -1.06 -18.75 -35.37
CA ASN A 606 0.35 -18.40 -35.53
C ASN A 606 0.54 -17.13 -36.38
N ALA A 607 -0.32 -16.90 -37.37
CA ALA A 607 -0.30 -15.69 -38.17
C ALA A 607 -0.68 -14.45 -37.35
N VAL A 608 -1.57 -14.58 -36.36
CA VAL A 608 -1.87 -13.51 -35.41
C VAL A 608 -0.67 -13.24 -34.49
N HIS A 609 -0.07 -14.29 -33.92
CA HIS A 609 1.11 -14.19 -33.04
C HIS A 609 2.30 -13.49 -33.72
N ALA A 610 2.50 -13.70 -35.02
CA ALA A 610 3.57 -13.08 -35.79
C ALA A 610 3.48 -11.53 -35.91
N ASN A 611 2.40 -10.91 -35.44
CA ASN A 611 2.24 -9.46 -35.38
C ASN A 611 2.74 -8.85 -34.07
N PHE A 612 3.12 -9.68 -33.08
CA PHE A 612 3.64 -9.25 -31.79
C PHE A 612 5.17 -9.45 -31.74
N PRO A 613 5.90 -8.55 -31.06
CA PRO A 613 7.36 -8.52 -31.04
C PRO A 613 8.01 -9.73 -30.34
#